data_AF-A0A6U2DNH9-F1
#
_entry.id   AF-A0A6U2DNH9-F1
#
_cell.length_a   1.000
_cell.length_b   1.000
_cell.length_c   1.000
_cell.angle_alpha   90.00
_cell.angle_beta   90.00
_cell.angle_gamma   90.00
#
_symmetry.space_group_name_H-M   'P 1'
#
loop_
_entity.id
_entity.type
_entity.pdbx_description
1 polymer ?
#
loop_
_entity_poly.entity_id
_entity_poly.type
_entity_poly.pdbx_seq_one_letter_code
_entity_poly.pdbx_strand_id
1 'polypeptide(L)'
;GGKGAGMFFLDPERVRGGGDVRTTLMIRNIPNKYSQKMLLSTVDEKHKGTYDFLYLPIDFKNKCNVGYAFINFICPISICDFYQSFNHRKWDKFNSDKVCELSYARIQGKQALITHFQNSSLMTEDKKCRPLIFFSEGPNQGTYEPFPVGPNVRRRTDARRDDERE
;
A
#
# COMPACT_ATOMS: atom_id res chain seq x y z
N GLY A 1 12.94 -26.77 5.33
CA GLY A 1 11.83 -25.86 5.00
C GLY A 1 12.35 -24.44 5.06
N GLY A 2 12.06 -23.59 4.08
CA GLY A 2 12.63 -22.22 4.06
C GLY A 2 12.52 -21.44 2.74
N LYS A 3 11.84 -21.95 1.71
CA LYS A 3 11.76 -21.25 0.41
C LYS A 3 10.78 -20.06 0.37
N GLY A 4 9.97 -19.85 1.41
CA GLY A 4 8.94 -18.79 1.43
C GLY A 4 9.38 -17.44 2.01
N ALA A 5 10.27 -17.43 3.02
CA ALA A 5 10.65 -16.21 3.74
C ALA A 5 11.46 -15.23 2.88
N GLY A 6 12.30 -15.74 1.97
CA GLY A 6 13.11 -14.90 1.10
C GLY A 6 12.31 -14.13 0.03
N MET A 7 11.12 -14.61 -0.33
CA MET A 7 10.34 -14.00 -1.42
C MET A 7 9.74 -12.65 -1.02
N PHE A 8 9.45 -12.41 0.25
CA PHE A 8 8.88 -11.13 0.72
C PHE A 8 9.89 -10.28 1.48
N PHE A 9 11.07 -10.83 1.76
CA PHE A 9 12.13 -10.11 2.45
C PHE A 9 12.58 -8.89 1.63
N LEU A 10 12.59 -7.73 2.29
CA LEU A 10 13.05 -6.47 1.73
C LEU A 10 14.48 -6.21 2.18
N ASP A 11 15.39 -6.17 1.21
CA ASP A 11 16.80 -5.83 1.41
C ASP A 11 17.12 -4.49 0.70
N PRO A 12 17.25 -3.38 1.45
CA PRO A 12 17.54 -2.07 0.87
C PRO A 12 18.86 -2.01 0.10
N GLU A 13 19.87 -2.83 0.44
CA GLU A 13 21.16 -2.81 -0.26
C GLU A 13 21.04 -3.46 -1.65
N ARG A 14 20.21 -4.50 -1.78
CA ARG A 14 19.90 -5.07 -3.10
C ARG A 14 19.11 -4.10 -3.99
N VAL A 15 18.20 -3.32 -3.40
CA VAL A 15 17.50 -2.25 -4.13
C VAL A 15 18.50 -1.17 -4.58
N ARG A 16 19.36 -0.70 -3.67
CA ARG A 16 20.38 0.32 -3.97
C ARG A 16 21.35 -0.13 -5.06
N GLY A 17 21.75 -1.39 -5.06
CA GLY A 17 22.61 -1.99 -6.08
C GLY A 17 21.89 -2.36 -7.39
N GLY A 18 20.58 -2.11 -7.52
CA GLY A 18 19.78 -2.48 -8.70
C GLY A 18 19.51 -3.99 -8.85
N GLY A 19 19.86 -4.80 -7.85
CA GLY A 19 19.65 -6.25 -7.83
C GLY A 19 18.24 -6.67 -7.40
N ASP A 20 17.39 -5.73 -6.99
CA ASP A 20 15.96 -5.92 -6.76
C ASP A 20 15.17 -4.73 -7.31
N VAL A 21 14.28 -5.00 -8.25
CA VAL A 21 13.52 -3.97 -9.02
C VAL A 21 12.05 -3.90 -8.63
N ARG A 22 11.66 -4.62 -7.58
CA ARG A 22 10.28 -4.62 -7.07
C ARG A 22 9.95 -3.27 -6.43
N THR A 23 8.70 -2.84 -6.58
CA THR A 23 8.25 -1.49 -6.23
C THR A 23 7.13 -1.47 -5.21
N THR A 24 6.45 -2.58 -4.95
CA THR A 24 5.29 -2.62 -4.05
C THR A 24 5.67 -3.17 -2.69
N LEU A 25 5.37 -2.40 -1.65
CA LEU A 25 5.56 -2.79 -0.27
C LEU A 25 4.22 -3.01 0.45
N MET A 26 4.23 -3.94 1.38
CA MET A 26 3.26 -4.04 2.46
C MET A 26 3.82 -3.31 3.68
N ILE A 27 3.06 -2.35 4.19
CA ILE A 27 3.35 -1.62 5.43
C ILE A 27 2.53 -2.30 6.53
N ARG A 28 3.18 -2.88 7.54
CA ARG A 28 2.52 -3.61 8.63
C ARG A 28 2.59 -2.86 9.94
N ASN A 29 1.79 -3.33 10.90
CA ASN A 29 1.69 -2.80 12.26
C ASN A 29 1.21 -1.33 12.30
N ILE A 30 0.30 -0.94 11.41
CA ILE A 30 -0.32 0.39 11.42
C ILE A 30 -1.30 0.48 12.61
N PRO A 31 -1.32 1.59 13.39
CA PRO A 31 -2.32 1.76 14.45
C PRO A 31 -3.71 1.86 13.85
N ASN A 32 -4.68 1.12 14.41
CA ASN A 32 -6.03 0.96 13.82
C ASN A 32 -6.82 2.28 13.72
N LYS A 33 -6.40 3.33 14.45
CA LYS A 33 -6.99 4.67 14.40
C LYS A 33 -6.52 5.50 13.20
N TYR A 34 -5.50 5.08 12.46
CA TYR A 34 -5.12 5.74 11.21
C TYR A 34 -6.25 5.60 10.18
N SER A 35 -6.68 6.73 9.63
CA SER A 35 -7.45 6.75 8.39
C SER A 35 -6.51 6.74 7.19
N GLN A 36 -7.04 6.42 5.99
CA GLN A 36 -6.24 6.44 4.77
C GLN A 36 -5.66 7.83 4.49
N LYS A 37 -6.45 8.89 4.77
CA LYS A 37 -5.98 10.29 4.70
C LYS A 37 -4.83 10.58 5.68
N MET A 38 -4.90 10.08 6.91
CA MET A 38 -3.83 10.28 7.90
C MET A 38 -2.55 9.55 7.50
N LEU A 39 -2.67 8.33 6.96
CA LEU A 39 -1.54 7.58 6.45
C LEU A 39 -0.89 8.30 5.28
N LEU A 40 -1.70 8.74 4.30
CA LEU A 40 -1.24 9.53 3.17
C LEU A 40 -0.46 10.77 3.62
N SER A 41 -1.03 11.58 4.52
CA SER A 41 -0.36 12.77 5.04
C SER A 41 0.96 12.45 5.73
N THR A 42 1.04 11.34 6.47
CA THR A 42 2.28 10.92 7.14
C THR A 42 3.35 10.45 6.14
N VAL A 43 2.97 9.77 5.06
CA VAL A 43 3.91 9.38 3.99
C VAL A 43 4.39 10.62 3.22
N ASP A 44 3.49 11.55 2.92
CA ASP A 44 3.77 12.76 2.15
C ASP A 44 4.77 13.71 2.82
N GLU A 45 4.98 13.62 4.14
CA GLU A 45 5.95 14.44 4.87
C GLU A 45 7.37 14.34 4.29
N LYS A 46 7.74 13.17 3.74
CA LYS A 46 9.08 12.94 3.18
C LYS A 46 9.09 12.25 1.81
N HIS A 47 7.96 11.65 1.39
CA HIS A 47 7.92 10.75 0.22
C HIS A 47 6.90 11.18 -0.83
N LYS A 48 6.37 12.41 -0.75
CA LYS A 48 5.39 12.91 -1.70
C LYS A 48 5.91 12.85 -3.14
N GLY A 49 5.10 12.32 -4.05
CA GLY A 49 5.43 12.22 -5.47
C GLY A 49 6.40 11.10 -5.85
N THR A 50 6.78 10.24 -4.90
CA THR A 50 7.67 9.07 -5.15
C THR A 50 6.91 7.75 -5.35
N TYR A 51 5.60 7.76 -5.11
CA TYR A 51 4.72 6.60 -5.18
C TYR A 51 3.48 6.93 -6.01
N ASP A 52 2.85 5.90 -6.56
CA ASP A 52 1.74 6.01 -7.51
C ASP A 52 0.51 5.15 -7.15
N PHE A 53 0.58 4.45 -6.01
CA PHE A 53 -0.52 3.69 -5.42
C PHE A 53 -0.42 3.71 -3.90
N LEU A 54 -1.55 3.90 -3.21
CA LEU A 54 -1.67 3.72 -1.76
C LEU A 54 -3.04 3.12 -1.41
N TYR A 55 -3.06 2.07 -0.59
CA TYR A 55 -4.30 1.49 -0.10
C TYR A 55 -4.21 1.05 1.36
N LEU A 56 -5.10 1.57 2.20
CA LEU A 56 -5.32 1.13 3.58
C LEU A 56 -6.71 0.46 3.67
N PRO A 57 -6.79 -0.88 3.81
CA PRO A 57 -8.06 -1.57 3.96
C PRO A 57 -8.73 -1.20 5.29
N ILE A 58 -10.06 -1.08 5.24
CA ILE A 58 -10.89 -0.69 6.38
C ILE A 58 -11.85 -1.82 6.71
N ASP A 59 -11.84 -2.24 7.97
CA ASP A 59 -12.91 -3.05 8.53
C ASP A 59 -14.14 -2.15 8.75
N PHE A 60 -15.11 -2.28 7.86
CA PHE A 60 -16.35 -1.49 7.91
C PHE A 60 -17.23 -1.80 9.12
N LYS A 61 -17.12 -3.00 9.70
CA LYS A 61 -17.89 -3.37 10.90
C LYS A 61 -17.33 -2.63 12.11
N ASN A 62 -16.01 -2.66 12.28
CA ASN A 62 -15.32 -2.05 13.42
C ASN A 62 -14.90 -0.59 13.20
N LYS A 63 -15.11 -0.06 11.99
CA LYS A 63 -14.76 1.32 11.57
C LYS A 63 -13.30 1.68 11.84
N CYS A 64 -12.39 0.73 11.63
CA CYS A 64 -10.95 0.90 11.84
C CYS A 64 -10.17 0.21 10.72
N ASN A 65 -8.89 0.55 10.55
CA ASN A 65 -8.06 -0.19 9.61
C ASN A 65 -7.67 -1.58 10.15
N VAL A 66 -7.28 -2.48 9.25
CA VAL A 66 -6.90 -3.86 9.56
C VAL A 66 -5.43 -4.03 9.98
N GLY A 67 -4.68 -2.94 10.10
CA GLY A 67 -3.30 -2.93 10.61
C GLY A 67 -2.21 -3.01 9.54
N TYR A 68 -2.54 -3.02 8.26
CA TYR A 68 -1.58 -2.98 7.16
C TYR A 68 -2.08 -2.14 5.98
N ALA A 69 -1.16 -1.74 5.11
CA ALA A 69 -1.44 -1.01 3.87
C ALA A 69 -0.51 -1.48 2.74
N PHE A 70 -0.85 -1.13 1.50
CA PHE A 70 -0.03 -1.33 0.33
C PHE A 70 0.38 0.00 -0.28
N ILE A 71 1.64 0.11 -0.69
CA ILE A 71 2.19 1.27 -1.40
C ILE A 71 3.03 0.79 -2.59
N ASN A 72 2.85 1.41 -3.76
CA ASN A 72 3.71 1.17 -4.92
C ASN A 72 4.56 2.40 -5.22
N PHE A 73 5.87 2.24 -5.27
CA PHE A 73 6.81 3.29 -5.66
C PHE A 73 6.94 3.38 -7.17
N ILE A 74 7.14 4.60 -7.67
CA ILE A 74 7.40 4.86 -9.10
C ILE A 74 8.79 4.31 -9.47
N CYS A 75 9.78 4.53 -8.60
CA CYS A 75 11.14 4.04 -8.77
C CYS A 75 11.56 3.18 -7.58
N PRO A 76 12.16 1.99 -7.79
CA PRO A 76 12.63 1.12 -6.70
C PRO A 76 13.53 1.84 -5.70
N ILE A 77 14.39 2.76 -6.16
CA ILE A 77 15.35 3.45 -5.28
C ILE A 77 14.68 4.24 -4.14
N SER A 78 13.46 4.73 -4.35
CA SER A 78 12.68 5.44 -3.33
C SER A 78 12.32 4.57 -2.12
N ILE A 79 12.33 3.24 -2.27
CA ILE A 79 12.16 2.30 -1.16
C ILE A 79 13.26 2.46 -0.11
N CYS A 80 14.49 2.80 -0.52
CA CYS A 80 15.61 2.95 0.42
C CYS A 80 15.33 4.04 1.45
N ASP A 81 14.89 5.22 1.01
CA ASP A 81 14.60 6.36 1.90
C ASP A 81 13.33 6.10 2.72
N PHE A 82 12.34 5.43 2.12
CA PHE A 82 11.13 5.03 2.82
C PHE A 82 11.43 4.01 3.93
N TYR A 83 12.29 3.03 3.65
CA TYR A 83 12.73 2.03 4.62
C TYR A 83 13.42 2.69 5.83
N GLN A 84 14.32 3.64 5.60
CA GLN A 84 14.99 4.36 6.69
C GLN A 84 14.02 5.19 7.54
N SER A 85 13.00 5.75 6.89
CA SER A 85 11.99 6.60 7.53
C SER A 85 10.99 5.83 8.37
N PHE A 86 10.62 4.61 7.96
CA PHE A 86 9.50 3.88 8.55
C PHE A 86 9.86 2.53 9.14
N ASN A 87 10.76 1.75 8.54
CA ASN A 87 11.00 0.39 9.00
C ASN A 87 11.64 0.39 10.40
N HIS A 88 11.08 -0.41 11.30
CA HIS A 88 11.45 -0.47 12.71
C HIS A 88 11.35 0.88 13.45
N ARG A 89 10.47 1.79 12.99
CA ARG A 89 10.13 3.04 13.69
C ARG A 89 8.75 2.95 14.35
N LYS A 90 8.59 3.64 15.48
CA LYS A 90 7.27 3.82 16.11
C LYS A 90 6.44 4.81 15.29
N TRP A 91 5.12 4.72 15.43
CA TRP A 91 4.20 5.67 14.82
C TRP A 91 4.04 6.91 15.70
N ASP A 92 4.24 8.09 15.12
CA ASP A 92 4.25 9.36 15.88
C ASP A 92 2.86 9.83 16.33
N LYS A 93 1.78 9.20 15.85
CA LYS A 93 0.40 9.56 16.20
C LYS A 93 -0.21 8.55 17.16
N PHE A 94 -1.11 9.05 18.01
CA PHE A 94 -1.92 8.26 18.94
C PHE A 94 -1.16 7.53 20.06
N ASN A 95 0.07 7.94 20.37
CA ASN A 95 0.93 7.31 21.40
C ASN A 95 0.98 5.78 21.24
N SER A 96 1.06 5.30 20.00
CA SER A 96 1.04 3.87 19.74
C SER A 96 2.41 3.25 19.98
N ASP A 97 2.44 2.12 20.68
CA ASP A 97 3.66 1.31 20.82
C ASP A 97 3.95 0.41 19.61
N LYS A 98 3.07 0.43 18.60
CA LYS A 98 3.30 -0.33 17.38
C LYS A 98 4.55 0.17 16.67
N VAL A 99 5.31 -0.77 16.13
CA VAL A 99 6.52 -0.53 15.35
C VAL A 99 6.26 -0.96 13.91
N CYS A 100 6.42 -0.03 12.98
CA CYS A 100 6.21 -0.27 11.56
C CYS A 100 7.19 -1.33 11.02
N GLU A 101 6.66 -2.23 10.19
CA GLU A 101 7.45 -3.26 9.51
C GLU A 101 7.14 -3.23 8.02
N LEU A 102 8.19 -3.29 7.20
CA LEU A 102 8.09 -3.30 5.76
C LEU A 102 8.49 -4.66 5.19
N SER A 103 7.74 -5.12 4.19
CA SER A 103 8.10 -6.25 3.35
C SER A 103 7.62 -6.00 1.93
N TYR A 104 8.15 -6.73 0.96
CA TYR A 104 7.53 -6.74 -0.36
C TYR A 104 6.11 -7.30 -0.29
N ALA A 105 5.20 -6.66 -1.02
CA ALA A 105 3.86 -7.18 -1.22
C ALA A 105 3.87 -8.38 -2.17
N ARG A 106 2.82 -9.20 -2.10
CA ARG A 106 2.65 -10.33 -3.02
C ARG A 106 2.35 -9.87 -4.44
N ILE A 107 1.51 -8.85 -4.59
CA ILE A 107 1.21 -8.22 -5.87
C ILE A 107 2.22 -7.09 -6.08
N GLN A 108 2.91 -7.09 -7.23
CA GLN A 108 3.95 -6.13 -7.56
C GLN A 108 3.53 -5.27 -8.76
N GLY A 109 3.71 -3.97 -8.63
CA GLY A 109 3.43 -2.95 -9.64
C GLY A 109 2.02 -2.38 -9.59
N LYS A 110 1.90 -1.07 -9.86
CA LYS A 110 0.63 -0.34 -9.91
C LYS A 110 -0.41 -1.01 -10.80
N GLN A 111 -0.05 -1.44 -12.01
CA GLN A 111 -1.01 -2.03 -12.94
C GLN A 111 -1.60 -3.34 -12.42
N ALA A 112 -0.78 -4.19 -11.80
CA ALA A 112 -1.25 -5.45 -11.20
C ALA A 112 -2.18 -5.19 -10.01
N LEU A 113 -1.89 -4.19 -9.17
CA LEU A 113 -2.76 -3.75 -8.08
C LEU A 113 -4.09 -3.20 -8.61
N ILE A 114 -4.06 -2.37 -9.66
CA ILE A 114 -5.27 -1.88 -10.32
C ILE A 114 -6.11 -3.05 -10.83
N THR A 115 -5.50 -3.99 -11.56
CA THR A 115 -6.19 -5.16 -12.09
C THR A 115 -6.81 -6.02 -10.99
N HIS A 116 -6.13 -6.13 -9.85
CA HIS A 116 -6.63 -6.83 -8.68
C HIS A 116 -7.89 -6.14 -8.10
N PHE A 117 -7.86 -4.82 -7.90
CA PHE A 117 -8.96 -4.10 -7.24
C PHE A 117 -10.10 -3.65 -8.17
N GLN A 118 -9.87 -3.47 -9.48
CA GLN A 118 -10.85 -2.85 -10.40
C GLN A 118 -12.20 -3.58 -10.53
N ASN A 119 -12.25 -4.88 -10.24
CA ASN A 119 -13.47 -5.69 -10.24
C ASN A 119 -13.92 -6.10 -8.82
N SER A 120 -13.20 -5.69 -7.78
CA SER A 120 -13.56 -5.98 -6.39
C SER A 120 -14.81 -5.21 -5.97
N SER A 121 -15.60 -5.78 -5.06
CA SER A 121 -16.73 -5.08 -4.44
C SER A 121 -16.31 -3.79 -3.74
N LEU A 122 -15.03 -3.65 -3.39
CA LEU A 122 -14.44 -2.43 -2.85
C LEU A 122 -14.74 -1.19 -3.72
N MET A 123 -14.85 -1.36 -5.04
CA MET A 123 -15.14 -0.26 -5.97
C MET A 123 -16.56 0.30 -5.83
N THR A 124 -17.44 -0.38 -5.10
CA THR A 124 -18.79 0.12 -4.75
C THR A 124 -18.83 0.91 -3.44
N GLU A 125 -17.78 0.85 -2.62
CA GLU A 125 -17.74 1.47 -1.29
C GLU A 125 -17.44 2.97 -1.35
N ASP A 126 -17.50 3.70 -0.22
CA ASP A 126 -17.12 5.11 -0.14
C ASP A 126 -15.70 5.33 -0.71
N LYS A 127 -15.51 6.41 -1.49
CA LYS A 127 -14.21 6.77 -2.11
C LYS A 127 -13.06 6.80 -1.08
N LYS A 128 -13.34 7.19 0.17
CA LYS A 128 -12.33 7.24 1.24
C LYS A 128 -11.80 5.87 1.69
N CYS A 129 -12.47 4.80 1.28
CA CYS A 129 -12.11 3.41 1.60
C CYS A 129 -11.52 2.67 0.40
N ARG A 130 -11.41 3.30 -0.77
CA ARG A 130 -10.86 2.70 -1.99
C ARG A 130 -9.34 2.90 -2.05
N PRO A 131 -8.62 2.23 -2.96
CA PRO A 131 -7.24 2.57 -3.24
C PRO A 131 -7.12 3.97 -3.87
N LEU A 132 -6.05 4.67 -3.51
CA LEU A 132 -5.63 5.90 -4.15
C LEU A 132 -4.59 5.57 -5.22
N ILE A 133 -4.75 6.15 -6.40
CA ILE A 133 -3.73 6.08 -7.46
C ILE A 133 -3.34 7.49 -7.90
N PHE A 134 -2.10 7.61 -8.35
CA PHE A 134 -1.51 8.88 -8.77
C PHE A 134 -0.82 8.69 -10.11
N PHE A 135 -0.75 9.73 -10.93
CA PHE A 135 0.00 9.66 -12.19
C PHE A 135 1.47 9.34 -11.90
N SER A 136 2.01 8.33 -12.58
CA SER A 136 3.37 7.83 -12.36
C SER A 136 4.42 8.66 -13.11
N GLU A 137 4.01 9.40 -14.14
CA GLU A 137 4.89 10.17 -15.02
C GLU A 137 4.20 11.38 -15.62
N GLY A 138 4.98 12.23 -16.31
CA GLY A 138 4.48 13.41 -17.02
C GLY A 138 4.23 14.62 -16.12
N PRO A 139 3.64 15.70 -16.66
CA PRO A 139 3.45 16.96 -15.93
C PRO A 139 2.51 16.84 -14.71
N ASN A 140 1.72 15.76 -14.65
CA ASN A 140 0.79 15.48 -13.57
C ASN A 140 1.35 14.47 -12.55
N GLN A 141 2.61 14.07 -12.64
CA GLN A 141 3.20 13.06 -11.75
C GLN A 141 2.94 13.40 -10.26
N GLY A 142 2.51 12.39 -9.50
CA GLY A 142 2.20 12.52 -8.07
C GLY A 142 0.86 13.21 -7.76
N THR A 143 0.10 13.64 -8.76
CA THR A 143 -1.28 14.11 -8.60
C THR A 143 -2.27 12.95 -8.72
N TYR A 144 -3.46 13.12 -8.14
CA TYR A 144 -4.49 12.08 -8.14
C TYR A 144 -4.93 11.68 -9.54
N GLU A 145 -4.99 10.37 -9.76
CA GLU A 145 -5.56 9.76 -10.95
C GLU A 145 -6.91 9.09 -10.61
N PRO A 146 -7.95 9.21 -11.46
CA PRO A 146 -9.19 8.48 -11.26
C PRO A 146 -8.98 6.97 -11.35
N PHE A 147 -9.42 6.22 -10.34
CA PHE A 147 -9.32 4.75 -10.37
C PHE A 147 -10.15 4.17 -11.54
N PRO A 148 -9.56 3.34 -12.41
CA PRO A 148 -10.30 2.74 -13.52
C PRO A 148 -11.29 1.69 -12.99
N VAL A 149 -12.57 1.93 -13.19
CA VAL A 149 -13.64 1.01 -12.76
C VAL A 149 -13.88 -0.01 -13.88
N GLY A 150 -13.71 -1.29 -13.57
CA GLY A 150 -13.96 -2.36 -14.55
C GLY A 150 -15.46 -2.51 -14.87
N PRO A 151 -15.81 -3.13 -16.02
CA PRO A 151 -17.20 -3.30 -16.42
C PRO A 151 -17.99 -4.28 -15.52
N ASN A 152 -17.30 -5.12 -14.74
CA ASN A 152 -17.87 -6.22 -13.97
C ASN A 152 -17.56 -6.11 -12.46
N VAL A 153 -17.93 -4.98 -11.85
CA VAL A 153 -17.75 -4.80 -10.40
C VAL A 153 -18.61 -5.80 -9.63
N ARG A 154 -17.96 -6.67 -8.85
CA ARG A 154 -18.63 -7.72 -8.07
C ARG A 154 -19.48 -7.12 -6.94
N ARG A 155 -20.60 -7.77 -6.60
CA ARG A 155 -21.38 -7.42 -5.41
C ARG A 155 -20.72 -7.98 -4.15
N ARG A 156 -20.82 -7.26 -3.04
CA ARG A 156 -20.14 -7.56 -1.76
C ARG A 156 -20.52 -8.91 -1.13
N THR A 157 -21.64 -9.52 -1.53
CA THR A 157 -22.05 -10.85 -1.07
C THR A 157 -21.05 -11.94 -1.46
N ASP A 158 -20.24 -11.71 -2.50
CA ASP A 158 -19.42 -12.75 -3.12
C ASP A 158 -17.93 -12.66 -2.73
N ALA A 159 -17.51 -11.58 -2.04
CA ALA A 159 -16.10 -11.21 -1.84
C ALA A 159 -15.48 -11.62 -0.49
N ARG A 160 -16.26 -12.20 0.45
CA ARG A 160 -15.81 -12.50 1.83
C ARG A 160 -14.72 -13.59 1.95
N ARG A 161 -14.20 -14.14 0.84
CA ARG A 161 -13.28 -15.29 0.88
C ARG A 161 -11.82 -14.97 0.56
N ASP A 162 -11.53 -13.81 -0.05
CA ASP A 162 -10.21 -13.57 -0.64
C ASP A 162 -9.31 -12.61 0.17
N ASP A 163 -9.87 -11.60 0.86
CA ASP A 163 -9.08 -10.59 1.58
C ASP A 163 -8.34 -11.12 2.84
N GLU A 164 -8.77 -12.26 3.41
CA GLU A 164 -8.18 -12.81 4.64
C GLU A 164 -6.89 -13.64 4.39
N ARG A 165 -6.45 -13.80 3.13
CA ARG A 165 -5.25 -14.60 2.77
C ARG A 165 -4.28 -13.87 1.83
N GLU A 166 -4.22 -12.54 1.87
CA GLU A 166 -3.24 -11.75 1.12
C GLU A 166 -2.24 -11.01 2.00
#